data_AF-A0A3M0Y6G4-F1
#
_entry.id   AF-A0A3M0Y6G4-F1
#
_cell.length_a   1.000
_cell.length_b   1.000
_cell.length_c   1.000
_cell.angle_alpha   90.00
_cell.angle_beta   90.00
_cell.angle_gamma   90.00
#
_symmetry.space_group_name_H-M   'P 1'
#
loop_
_entity.id
_entity.type
_entity.pdbx_description
1 polymer ?
#
loop_
_entity_poly.entity_id
_entity_poly.type
_entity_poly.pdbx_seq_one_letter_code
_entity_poly.pdbx_strand_id
1 'polypeptide(L)'
;MGKRKLGVMFALASVVVLAGLVSASYWDLTAREALVLADMNFDGRLNHDDVEYVNKHWRSQIFDERADVNDDGVVNLADRSIVNMLWRTKDFNNDGEVTVMDYLAQSSVCEIVDFGDVNRDGRLNRADVRYVNRLWKAGKYEERADFIYDRQINLADRQFVNFLVHKYGKAGRFCFFRKVVFP
;
A
#
# COMPACT_ATOMS: atom_id res chain seq x y z
N MET A 1 -66.54 3.15 7.83
CA MET A 1 -65.39 2.86 6.93
C MET A 1 -64.50 4.10 6.95
N GLY A 2 -63.42 4.17 7.75
CA GLY A 2 -62.06 3.68 7.43
C GLY A 2 -61.39 4.64 6.44
N LYS A 3 -60.23 5.29 6.63
CA LYS A 3 -59.01 5.12 7.46
C LYS A 3 -58.32 6.52 7.57
N ARG A 4 -57.81 6.93 8.76
CA ARG A 4 -56.39 7.03 9.21
C ARG A 4 -55.49 8.16 8.63
N LYS A 5 -55.19 9.12 9.52
CA LYS A 5 -53.90 9.75 9.91
C LYS A 5 -52.64 9.67 9.01
N LEU A 6 -52.01 10.84 8.88
CA LEU A 6 -50.60 11.22 9.14
C LEU A 6 -49.47 10.51 8.37
N GLY A 7 -48.62 11.30 7.72
CA GLY A 7 -47.30 10.87 7.26
C GLY A 7 -46.56 11.95 6.45
N VAL A 8 -45.80 12.80 7.14
CA VAL A 8 -44.70 13.57 6.55
C VAL A 8 -43.69 12.54 6.02
N MET A 9 -43.59 12.39 4.70
CA MET A 9 -42.50 11.60 4.11
C MET A 9 -41.34 12.53 3.77
N PHE A 10 -40.26 12.33 4.51
CA PHE A 10 -38.90 12.70 4.14
C PHE A 10 -38.60 12.23 2.71
N ALA A 11 -38.08 13.14 1.89
CA ALA A 11 -37.23 12.76 0.77
C ALA A 11 -35.91 13.52 0.92
N LEU A 12 -34.97 12.85 1.59
CA LEU A 12 -33.54 13.13 1.54
C LEU A 12 -33.10 13.07 0.07
N ALA A 13 -33.04 14.22 -0.58
CA ALA A 13 -32.54 14.32 -1.95
C ALA A 13 -31.56 15.49 -2.04
N SER A 14 -30.40 15.40 -1.38
CA SER A 14 -29.27 16.33 -1.63
C SER A 14 -27.87 15.84 -1.22
N VAL A 15 -27.63 14.60 -0.76
CA VAL A 15 -26.26 14.19 -0.30
C VAL A 15 -25.66 13.00 -1.08
N VAL A 16 -26.22 12.60 -2.22
CA VAL A 16 -25.79 11.34 -2.88
C VAL A 16 -24.87 11.51 -4.11
N VAL A 17 -24.46 12.71 -4.52
CA VAL A 17 -23.90 12.84 -5.88
C VAL A 17 -22.36 12.73 -6.03
N LEU A 18 -21.53 12.65 -4.99
CA LEU A 18 -20.05 12.70 -5.19
C LEU A 18 -19.18 11.70 -4.40
N ALA A 19 -19.72 10.57 -3.94
CA ALA A 19 -18.92 9.52 -3.28
C ALA A 19 -18.88 8.17 -4.04
N GLY A 20 -19.63 8.06 -5.15
CA GLY A 20 -19.95 6.77 -5.78
C GLY A 20 -18.97 6.28 -6.85
N LEU A 21 -18.04 7.10 -7.34
CA LEU A 21 -17.21 6.76 -8.50
C LEU A 21 -15.73 6.50 -8.19
N VAL A 22 -15.26 6.73 -6.97
CA VAL A 22 -13.84 6.56 -6.60
C VAL A 22 -13.62 5.49 -5.50
N SER A 23 -14.68 4.99 -4.85
CA SER A 23 -14.49 4.13 -3.67
C SER A 23 -14.25 2.64 -3.98
N ALA A 24 -14.82 2.11 -5.06
CA ALA A 24 -14.72 0.67 -5.35
C ALA A 24 -13.28 0.20 -5.69
N SER A 25 -12.36 1.09 -6.08
CA SER A 25 -10.98 0.73 -6.42
C SER A 25 -10.03 0.66 -5.22
N TYR A 26 -10.23 1.50 -4.20
CA TYR A 26 -9.26 1.60 -3.09
C TYR A 26 -9.44 0.53 -2.00
N TRP A 27 -10.65 -0.03 -1.86
CA TRP A 27 -10.91 -1.09 -0.89
C TRP A 27 -10.17 -2.39 -1.22
N ASP A 28 -9.91 -2.65 -2.50
CA ASP A 28 -9.27 -3.88 -2.96
C ASP A 28 -7.73 -3.81 -2.91
N LEU A 29 -7.15 -2.64 -2.62
CA LEU A 29 -5.71 -2.49 -2.48
C LEU A 29 -5.19 -3.37 -1.34
N THR A 30 -4.08 -4.05 -1.59
CA THR A 30 -3.23 -4.63 -0.55
C THR A 30 -2.60 -3.52 0.29
N ALA A 31 -2.11 -3.86 1.49
CA ALA A 31 -1.35 -2.89 2.29
C ALA A 31 -0.11 -2.35 1.56
N ARG A 32 0.51 -3.17 0.71
CA ARG A 32 1.63 -2.75 -0.14
C ARG A 32 1.21 -1.70 -1.16
N GLU A 33 0.13 -1.92 -1.90
CA GLU A 33 -0.34 -0.95 -2.91
C GLU A 33 -0.81 0.35 -2.25
N ALA A 34 -1.43 0.25 -1.08
CA ALA A 34 -1.79 1.41 -0.27
C ALA A 34 -0.55 2.22 0.14
N LEU A 35 0.51 1.55 0.59
CA LEU A 35 1.77 2.21 0.95
C LEU A 35 2.39 2.92 -0.26
N VAL A 36 2.50 2.25 -1.41
CA VAL A 36 3.05 2.84 -2.65
C VAL A 36 2.25 4.06 -3.11
N LEU A 37 0.92 4.02 -2.95
CA LEU A 37 0.03 5.09 -3.36
C LEU A 37 0.01 6.28 -2.39
N ALA A 38 0.07 6.00 -1.08
CA ALA A 38 -0.30 6.97 -0.04
C ALA A 38 0.84 7.40 0.90
N ASP A 39 2.04 6.83 0.78
CA ASP A 39 3.26 7.34 1.42
C ASP A 39 3.75 8.59 0.67
N MET A 40 3.40 9.76 1.18
CA MET A 40 3.59 11.05 0.52
C MET A 40 4.99 11.61 0.78
N ASN A 41 5.56 11.24 1.93
CA ASN A 41 6.85 11.73 2.39
C ASN A 41 8.01 10.77 2.06
N PHE A 42 7.69 9.56 1.57
CA PHE A 42 8.61 8.47 1.22
C PHE A 42 9.48 8.01 2.39
N ASP A 43 8.89 7.92 3.58
CA ASP A 43 9.58 7.39 4.77
C ASP A 43 9.36 5.88 4.98
N GLY A 44 8.57 5.25 4.09
CA GLY A 44 8.24 3.84 4.11
C GLY A 44 7.12 3.46 5.08
N ARG A 45 6.38 4.46 5.60
CA ARG A 45 5.28 4.28 6.54
C ARG A 45 4.10 5.15 6.11
N LEU A 46 2.95 4.53 5.86
CA LEU A 46 1.71 5.27 5.71
C LEU A 46 1.09 5.52 7.08
N ASN A 47 1.12 6.77 7.53
CA ASN A 47 0.69 7.18 8.87
C ASN A 47 0.12 8.62 8.92
N HIS A 48 0.12 9.23 10.10
CA HIS A 48 -0.37 10.60 10.31
C HIS A 48 0.44 11.66 9.55
N ASP A 49 1.73 11.45 9.34
CA ASP A 49 2.62 12.41 8.71
C ASP A 49 2.28 12.57 7.21
N ASP A 50 1.76 11.54 6.55
CA ASP A 50 1.23 11.63 5.18
C ASP A 50 -0.05 12.46 5.10
N VAL A 51 -0.92 12.32 6.11
CA VAL A 51 -2.12 13.16 6.21
C VAL A 51 -1.73 14.63 6.40
N GLU A 52 -0.70 14.90 7.21
CA GLU A 52 -0.17 16.25 7.39
C GLU A 52 0.55 16.77 6.14
N TYR A 53 1.19 15.89 5.38
CA TYR A 53 1.77 16.21 4.07
C TYR A 53 0.69 16.78 3.15
N VAL A 54 -0.41 16.06 2.96
CA VAL A 54 -1.53 16.53 2.13
C VAL A 54 -2.13 17.83 2.69
N ASN A 55 -2.35 17.93 4.00
CA ASN A 55 -2.89 19.15 4.64
C ASN A 55 -2.03 20.38 4.36
N LYS A 56 -0.71 20.23 4.41
CA LYS A 56 0.25 21.31 4.14
C LYS A 56 0.12 21.82 2.71
N HIS A 57 0.05 20.92 1.73
CA HIS A 57 -0.05 21.28 0.31
C HIS A 57 -1.42 21.86 -0.05
N TRP A 58 -2.50 21.30 0.48
CA TRP A 58 -3.83 21.86 0.36
C TRP A 58 -3.91 23.29 0.92
N ARG A 59 -3.45 23.52 2.17
CA ARG A 59 -3.56 24.84 2.84
C ARG A 59 -2.64 25.89 2.23
N SER A 60 -1.46 25.51 1.76
CA SER A 60 -0.52 26.44 1.14
C SER A 60 -0.87 26.78 -0.30
N GLN A 61 -1.81 26.06 -0.92
CA GLN A 61 -2.13 26.16 -2.36
C GLN A 61 -0.90 25.94 -3.25
N ILE A 62 0.10 25.20 -2.74
CA ILE A 62 1.27 24.78 -3.49
C ILE A 62 0.98 23.37 -3.98
N PHE A 63 0.78 23.26 -5.29
CA PHE A 63 0.61 21.96 -5.94
C PHE A 63 1.89 21.13 -5.79
N ASP A 64 1.71 19.91 -5.32
CA ASP A 64 2.71 18.85 -5.33
C ASP A 64 1.96 17.59 -5.77
N GLU A 65 2.41 17.01 -6.89
CA GLU A 65 1.81 15.82 -7.51
C GLU A 65 1.67 14.66 -6.52
N ARG A 66 2.55 14.59 -5.51
CA ARG A 66 2.48 13.53 -4.50
C ARG A 66 1.21 13.65 -3.67
N ALA A 67 0.84 14.88 -3.31
CA ALA A 67 -0.33 15.12 -2.47
C ALA A 67 -1.67 15.02 -3.22
N ASP A 68 -1.65 14.84 -4.55
CA ASP A 68 -2.80 14.63 -5.45
C ASP A 68 -3.01 13.13 -5.68
N VAL A 69 -3.45 12.43 -4.63
CA VAL A 69 -3.45 10.96 -4.54
C VAL A 69 -4.44 10.32 -5.51
N ASN A 70 -5.45 11.07 -5.95
CA ASN A 70 -6.42 10.61 -6.95
C ASN A 70 -6.10 11.08 -8.38
N ASP A 71 -4.96 11.73 -8.60
CA ASP A 71 -4.51 12.29 -9.88
C ASP A 71 -5.58 13.17 -10.57
N ASP A 72 -6.37 13.93 -9.80
CA ASP A 72 -7.44 14.79 -10.35
C ASP A 72 -6.95 16.20 -10.74
N GLY A 73 -5.68 16.50 -10.45
CA GLY A 73 -5.03 17.77 -10.72
C GLY A 73 -5.21 18.78 -9.59
N VAL A 74 -5.84 18.42 -8.47
CA VAL A 74 -6.17 19.33 -7.37
C VAL A 74 -5.98 18.69 -6.00
N VAL A 75 -4.96 19.11 -5.27
CA VAL A 75 -4.77 18.72 -3.86
C VAL A 75 -5.88 19.30 -2.97
N ASN A 76 -6.74 18.44 -2.43
CA ASN A 76 -7.90 18.84 -1.63
C ASN A 76 -8.32 17.81 -0.55
N LEU A 77 -9.56 17.94 -0.05
CA LEU A 77 -10.11 17.05 0.99
C LEU A 77 -10.25 15.60 0.50
N ALA A 78 -10.43 15.37 -0.79
CA ALA A 78 -10.55 14.05 -1.40
C ALA A 78 -9.26 13.25 -1.18
N ASP A 79 -8.10 13.82 -1.50
CA ASP A 79 -6.79 13.20 -1.31
C ASP A 79 -6.56 12.82 0.14
N ARG A 80 -6.80 13.79 1.04
CA ARG A 80 -6.69 13.58 2.47
C ARG A 80 -7.59 12.45 2.95
N SER A 81 -8.79 12.34 2.40
CA SER A 81 -9.76 11.30 2.76
C SER A 81 -9.31 9.92 2.27
N ILE A 82 -8.66 9.85 1.10
CA ILE A 82 -8.07 8.61 0.57
C ILE A 82 -6.92 8.15 1.46
N VAL A 83 -5.95 9.03 1.75
CA VAL A 83 -4.80 8.71 2.63
C VAL A 83 -5.28 8.22 4.00
N ASN A 84 -6.19 8.97 4.65
CA ASN A 84 -6.70 8.58 5.96
C ASN A 84 -7.54 7.29 5.93
N MET A 85 -8.25 7.00 4.83
CA MET A 85 -8.97 5.73 4.67
C MET A 85 -7.98 4.57 4.53
N LEU A 86 -6.96 4.71 3.69
CA LEU A 86 -5.95 3.67 3.49
C LEU A 86 -5.17 3.39 4.77
N TRP A 87 -4.70 4.43 5.47
CA TRP A 87 -4.02 4.28 6.76
C TRP A 87 -4.86 3.48 7.77
N ARG A 88 -6.16 3.78 7.89
CA ARG A 88 -7.04 3.12 8.86
C ARG A 88 -7.48 1.71 8.48
N THR A 89 -7.49 1.38 7.20
CA THR A 89 -8.10 0.14 6.70
C THR A 89 -7.08 -0.90 6.28
N LYS A 90 -5.82 -0.49 6.14
CA LYS A 90 -4.70 -1.34 5.69
C LYS A 90 -3.67 -1.62 6.78
N ASP A 91 -3.90 -1.13 8.00
CA ASP A 91 -3.13 -1.50 9.20
C ASP A 91 -3.66 -2.86 9.71
N PHE A 92 -3.13 -3.94 9.13
CA PHE A 92 -3.56 -5.30 9.42
C PHE A 92 -2.99 -5.82 10.73
N ASN A 93 -1.83 -5.29 11.15
CA ASN A 93 -1.15 -5.71 12.37
C ASN A 93 -1.59 -4.88 13.60
N ASN A 94 -2.30 -3.76 13.41
CA ASN A 94 -2.79 -2.80 14.40
C ASN A 94 -1.68 -2.11 15.21
N ASP A 95 -0.53 -1.80 14.59
CA ASP A 95 0.58 -1.09 15.23
C ASP A 95 0.49 0.45 15.07
N GLY A 96 -0.52 0.93 14.33
CA GLY A 96 -0.77 2.35 14.12
C GLY A 96 -0.12 2.91 12.86
N GLU A 97 0.58 2.10 12.07
CA GLU A 97 1.18 2.48 10.80
C GLU A 97 0.90 1.41 9.75
N VAL A 98 0.78 1.80 8.49
CA VAL A 98 0.74 0.83 7.38
C VAL A 98 2.16 0.71 6.85
N THR A 99 2.73 -0.48 6.94
CA THR A 99 4.07 -0.77 6.43
C THR A 99 4.07 -2.05 5.60
N VAL A 100 5.24 -2.43 5.09
CA VAL A 100 5.42 -3.75 4.46
C VAL A 100 5.05 -4.91 5.41
N MET A 101 5.07 -4.71 6.73
CA MET A 101 4.67 -5.76 7.69
C MET A 101 3.17 -6.09 7.61
N ASP A 102 2.32 -5.13 7.26
CA ASP A 102 0.90 -5.33 7.05
C ASP A 102 0.64 -6.15 5.79
N TYR A 103 1.43 -5.91 4.74
CA TYR A 103 1.43 -6.77 3.56
C TYR A 103 1.81 -8.21 3.93
N LEU A 104 2.85 -8.41 4.74
CA LEU A 104 3.22 -9.75 5.21
C LEU A 104 2.14 -10.40 6.09
N ALA A 105 1.39 -9.62 6.87
CA ALA A 105 0.29 -10.11 7.70
C ALA A 105 -0.91 -10.55 6.85
N GLN A 106 -1.15 -9.90 5.72
CA GLN A 106 -2.22 -10.22 4.77
C GLN A 106 -1.84 -11.36 3.80
N SER A 107 -0.54 -11.58 3.56
CA SER A 107 -0.05 -12.46 2.49
C SER A 107 0.10 -13.92 2.88
N SER A 108 -0.11 -14.81 1.90
CA SER A 108 0.30 -16.20 1.98
C SER A 108 1.83 -16.37 1.93
N VAL A 109 2.33 -17.49 2.42
CA VAL A 109 3.78 -17.81 2.37
C VAL A 109 4.33 -17.76 0.94
N CYS A 110 3.54 -18.14 -0.07
CA CYS A 110 4.00 -18.14 -1.46
C CYS A 110 4.07 -16.74 -2.07
N GLU A 111 3.13 -15.85 -1.74
CA GLU A 111 3.22 -14.44 -2.12
C GLU A 111 4.44 -13.77 -1.47
N ILE A 112 4.75 -14.11 -0.22
CA ILE A 112 5.95 -13.61 0.47
C ILE A 112 7.23 -14.14 -0.19
N VAL A 113 7.25 -15.40 -0.62
CA VAL A 113 8.39 -15.97 -1.35
C VAL A 113 8.58 -15.26 -2.70
N ASP A 114 7.51 -15.06 -3.47
CA ASP A 114 7.56 -14.37 -4.76
C ASP A 114 7.96 -12.89 -4.59
N PHE A 115 7.48 -12.24 -3.53
CA PHE A 115 7.87 -10.87 -3.17
C PHE A 115 9.36 -10.76 -2.83
N GLY A 116 9.89 -11.73 -2.08
CA GLY A 116 11.29 -11.74 -1.67
C GLY A 116 12.28 -12.24 -2.74
N ASP A 117 11.82 -12.93 -3.78
CA ASP A 117 12.61 -13.40 -4.94
C ASP A 117 12.96 -12.24 -5.89
N VAL A 118 13.70 -11.28 -5.37
CA VAL A 118 14.07 -10.04 -6.07
C VAL A 118 14.93 -10.32 -7.30
N ASN A 119 15.75 -11.37 -7.27
CA ASN A 119 16.59 -11.72 -8.41
C ASN A 119 15.84 -12.54 -9.49
N ARG A 120 14.60 -12.96 -9.20
CA ARG A 120 13.72 -13.75 -10.07
C ARG A 120 14.32 -15.10 -10.49
N ASP A 121 15.07 -15.74 -9.60
CA ASP A 121 15.60 -17.09 -9.81
C ASP A 121 14.62 -18.20 -9.37
N GLY A 122 13.44 -17.80 -8.90
CA GLY A 122 12.37 -18.66 -8.42
C GLY A 122 12.56 -19.11 -6.97
N ARG A 123 13.56 -18.57 -6.25
CA ARG A 123 13.88 -19.03 -4.89
C ARG A 123 14.25 -17.86 -3.99
N LEU A 124 13.43 -17.58 -2.99
CA LEU A 124 13.81 -16.73 -1.87
C LEU A 124 15.00 -17.32 -1.07
N ASN A 125 16.21 -16.81 -1.31
CA ASN A 125 17.44 -17.31 -0.72
C ASN A 125 18.55 -16.23 -0.60
N ARG A 126 19.77 -16.63 -0.21
CA ARG A 126 20.90 -15.69 -0.05
C ARG A 126 21.30 -14.98 -1.36
N ALA A 127 20.89 -15.49 -2.52
CA ALA A 127 21.10 -14.85 -3.81
C ALA A 127 20.34 -13.52 -3.90
N ASP A 128 19.16 -13.41 -3.30
CA ASP A 128 18.35 -12.19 -3.18
C ASP A 128 19.04 -11.13 -2.32
N VAL A 129 19.53 -11.54 -1.14
CA VAL A 129 20.31 -10.65 -0.26
C VAL A 129 21.54 -10.11 -0.99
N ARG A 130 22.23 -10.96 -1.76
CA ARG A 130 23.37 -10.55 -2.58
C ARG A 130 22.95 -9.63 -3.72
N TYR A 131 21.77 -9.82 -4.29
CA TYR A 131 21.22 -8.98 -5.36
C TYR A 131 21.01 -7.55 -4.87
N VAL A 132 20.26 -7.37 -3.77
CA VAL A 132 20.04 -6.05 -3.15
C VAL A 132 21.36 -5.38 -2.79
N ASN A 133 22.31 -6.13 -2.19
CA ASN A 133 23.61 -5.58 -1.83
C ASN A 133 24.47 -5.15 -3.05
N ARG A 134 24.26 -5.74 -4.23
CA ARG A 134 24.91 -5.27 -5.46
C ARG A 134 24.29 -3.96 -5.95
N LEU A 135 22.96 -3.85 -5.90
CA LEU A 135 22.26 -2.63 -6.28
C LEU A 135 22.68 -1.45 -5.40
N TRP A 136 22.67 -1.64 -4.08
CA TRP A 136 23.14 -0.64 -3.11
C TRP A 136 24.57 -0.18 -3.42
N LYS A 137 25.51 -1.12 -3.58
CA LYS A 137 26.91 -0.79 -3.88
C LYS A 137 27.10 -0.10 -5.24
N ALA A 138 26.22 -0.38 -6.20
CA ALA A 138 26.27 0.23 -7.52
C ALA A 138 25.52 1.58 -7.59
N GLY A 139 24.86 2.01 -6.50
CA GLY A 139 23.97 3.17 -6.52
C GLY A 139 22.82 3.03 -7.51
N LYS A 140 22.37 1.80 -7.77
CA LYS A 140 21.29 1.50 -8.71
C LYS A 140 19.98 1.30 -7.96
N TYR A 141 18.95 2.01 -8.39
CA TYR A 141 17.59 1.82 -7.92
C TYR A 141 16.87 0.77 -8.77
N GLU A 142 16.20 -0.16 -8.10
CA GLU A 142 15.19 -1.03 -8.71
C GLU A 142 14.05 -1.20 -7.71
N GLU A 143 12.83 -0.83 -8.10
CA GLU A 143 11.64 -0.84 -7.23
C GLU A 143 11.41 -2.18 -6.52
N ARG A 144 11.62 -3.31 -7.21
CA ARG A 144 11.49 -4.65 -6.60
C ARG A 144 12.47 -4.93 -5.46
N ALA A 145 13.53 -4.14 -5.33
CA ALA A 145 14.56 -4.27 -4.32
C ALA A 145 14.40 -3.23 -3.20
N ASP A 146 13.51 -2.25 -3.37
CA ASP A 146 13.08 -1.32 -2.35
C ASP A 146 11.93 -1.98 -1.59
N PHE A 147 12.30 -2.65 -0.50
CA PHE A 147 11.36 -3.48 0.25
C PHE A 147 10.51 -2.68 1.22
N ILE A 148 11.00 -1.51 1.62
CA ILE A 148 10.35 -0.64 2.59
C ILE A 148 9.71 0.60 1.97
N TYR A 149 9.87 0.80 0.66
CA TYR A 149 9.26 1.85 -0.15
C TYR A 149 9.73 3.27 0.22
N ASP A 150 10.96 3.41 0.71
CA ASP A 150 11.58 4.70 1.04
C ASP A 150 12.28 5.36 -0.18
N ARG A 151 12.08 4.78 -1.37
CA ARG A 151 12.69 5.16 -2.65
C ARG A 151 14.22 5.10 -2.65
N GLN A 152 14.80 4.33 -1.73
CA GLN A 152 16.23 4.12 -1.64
C GLN A 152 16.53 2.63 -1.61
N ILE A 153 17.72 2.25 -2.09
CA ILE A 153 18.22 0.87 -1.93
C ILE A 153 19.39 0.94 -0.97
N ASN A 154 19.17 0.49 0.26
CA ASN A 154 20.12 0.69 1.35
C ASN A 154 20.24 -0.53 2.28
N LEU A 155 20.76 -0.31 3.49
CA LEU A 155 20.95 -1.36 4.49
C LEU A 155 19.62 -1.96 4.96
N ALA A 156 18.57 -1.15 5.06
CA ALA A 156 17.25 -1.54 5.53
C ALA A 156 16.63 -2.57 4.58
N ASP A 157 16.65 -2.34 3.26
CA ASP A 157 16.17 -3.31 2.27
C ASP A 157 16.92 -4.64 2.35
N ARG A 158 18.24 -4.55 2.49
CA ARG A 158 19.09 -5.73 2.61
C ARG A 158 18.76 -6.52 3.89
N GLN A 159 18.51 -5.82 5.00
CA GLN A 159 18.12 -6.44 6.26
C GLN A 159 16.73 -7.07 6.15
N PHE A 160 15.80 -6.41 5.45
CA PHE A 160 14.45 -6.87 5.25
C PHE A 160 14.41 -8.16 4.40
N VAL A 161 15.07 -8.18 3.24
CA VAL A 161 15.14 -9.40 2.42
C VAL A 161 15.88 -10.53 3.17
N ASN A 162 16.87 -10.21 3.99
CA ASN A 162 17.54 -11.20 4.83
C ASN A 162 16.61 -11.77 5.93
N PHE A 163 15.73 -10.95 6.51
CA PHE A 163 14.66 -11.41 7.38
C PHE A 163 13.71 -12.36 6.65
N LEU A 164 13.28 -12.01 5.43
CA LEU A 164 12.43 -12.87 4.61
C LEU A 164 13.11 -14.22 4.33
N VAL A 165 14.38 -14.21 3.93
CA VAL A 165 15.16 -15.44 3.69
C VAL A 165 15.27 -16.30 4.94
N HIS A 166 15.51 -15.70 6.10
CA HIS A 166 15.62 -16.44 7.35
C HIS A 166 14.28 -17.09 7.77
N LYS A 167 13.19 -16.34 7.66
CA LYS A 167 11.86 -16.75 8.10
C LYS A 167 11.15 -17.68 7.12
N TYR A 168 11.26 -17.42 5.82
CA TYR A 168 10.47 -18.08 4.76
C TYR A 168 11.31 -18.82 3.71
N GLY A 169 12.64 -18.67 3.67
CA GLY A 169 13.48 -19.23 2.59
C GLY A 169 13.45 -20.77 2.47
N LYS A 170 13.03 -21.49 3.50
CA LYS A 170 12.81 -22.96 3.42
C LYS A 170 11.49 -23.34 2.73
N ALA A 171 10.51 -22.44 2.70
CA ALA A 171 9.18 -22.67 2.13
C ALA A 171 9.17 -22.62 0.60
N GLY A 172 10.17 -21.99 -0.04
CA GLY A 172 10.22 -21.83 -1.50
C GLY A 172 10.22 -23.14 -2.30
N ARG A 173 10.51 -24.29 -1.68
CA ARG A 173 10.38 -25.61 -2.35
C ARG A 173 8.92 -26.03 -2.60
N PHE A 174 7.95 -25.46 -1.89
CA PHE A 174 6.55 -25.87 -1.94
C PHE A 174 5.67 -24.95 -2.80
N CYS A 175 6.13 -23.75 -3.13
CA CYS A 175 5.34 -22.74 -3.84
C CYS A 175 5.32 -22.89 -5.37
N PHE A 176 6.16 -23.77 -5.94
CA PHE A 176 6.26 -24.02 -7.39
C PHE A 176 5.03 -24.70 -8.03
N PHE A 177 4.07 -25.21 -7.24
CA PHE A 177 2.94 -25.97 -7.77
C PHE A 177 1.70 -25.15 -8.15
N ARG A 178 1.72 -23.81 -8.01
CA ARG A 178 0.52 -22.97 -8.22
C ARG A 178 0.47 -22.20 -9.55
N LYS A 179 1.49 -22.29 -10.42
CA LYS A 179 1.47 -21.65 -11.75
C LYS A 179 0.87 -22.51 -12.87
N VAL A 180 0.16 -23.58 -12.51
CA VAL A 180 -0.66 -24.37 -13.44
C VAL A 180 -2.10 -24.30 -12.94
N VAL A 181 -3.04 -24.13 -13.88
CA VAL A 181 -4.51 -24.00 -13.76
C VAL A 181 -5.01 -22.62 -13.26
N PHE A 182 -5.76 -21.81 -14.02
CA PHE A 182 -6.82 -22.05 -15.03
C PHE A 182 -6.81 -20.96 -16.15
N PRO A 183 -7.48 -21.22 -17.31
CA PRO A 183 -7.52 -20.35 -18.51
C PRO A 183 -8.26 -19.02 -18.34
#